data_AF-A0A959B378-F1
#
_entry.id   AF-A0A959B378-F1
#
_cell.length_a   1.000
_cell.length_b   1.000
_cell.length_c   1.000
_cell.angle_alpha   90.00
_cell.angle_beta   90.00
_cell.angle_gamma   90.00
#
_symmetry.space_group_name_H-M   'P 1'
#
loop_
_entity.id
_entity.type
_entity.pdbx_description
1 polymer ?
#
loop_
_entity_poly.entity_id
_entity_poly.type
_entity_poly.pdbx_seq_one_letter_code
_entity_poly.pdbx_strand_id
1 'polypeptide(L)'
;MRTIVFLLLGLMVAAPARAQLKKTLHQTFEVPDSATCLIFQLYAGDTYSIEPWAGNNIMTESQVSVFSSTQSVFDHLIENGRYKFEAHEGRDTFSLTSFDPRRLTIRAAGMQAFEEVEVRIFIPDSFRKAGDYVYSRPKQEVPAELVGKAPLPRKKLEREKGEVSEALKESLEAPTDSLEQQPLVVPPSDTATIAPVEKRTRRKKAN
;
A
#
# COMPACT_ATOMS: atom_id res chain seq x y z
N MET A 1 -55.26 -37.42 -29.02
CA MET A 1 -54.11 -36.62 -29.50
C MET A 1 -54.00 -35.22 -28.86
N ARG A 2 -54.74 -34.86 -27.79
CA ARG A 2 -54.64 -33.53 -27.13
C ARG A 2 -53.79 -33.50 -25.85
N THR A 3 -53.47 -34.65 -25.27
CA THR A 3 -52.71 -34.77 -24.01
C THR A 3 -51.19 -34.87 -24.19
N ILE A 4 -50.71 -35.13 -25.41
CA ILE A 4 -49.27 -35.28 -25.70
C ILE A 4 -48.56 -33.91 -25.78
N VAL A 5 -49.29 -32.84 -26.12
CA VAL A 5 -48.72 -31.48 -26.24
C VAL A 5 -48.34 -30.89 -24.89
N PHE A 6 -49.05 -31.25 -23.81
CA PHE A 6 -48.73 -30.76 -22.45
C PHE A 6 -47.55 -31.47 -21.80
N LEU A 7 -47.19 -32.68 -22.25
CA LEU A 7 -46.01 -33.39 -21.74
C LEU A 7 -44.70 -32.83 -22.33
N LEU A 8 -44.77 -32.18 -23.49
CA LEU A 8 -43.59 -31.66 -24.21
C LEU A 8 -43.17 -30.25 -23.73
N LEU A 9 -43.99 -29.56 -22.93
CA LEU A 9 -43.71 -28.22 -22.40
C LEU A 9 -43.04 -28.26 -21.01
N GLY A 10 -42.98 -29.43 -20.35
CA GLY A 10 -42.40 -29.59 -19.02
C GLY A 10 -40.88 -29.78 -18.98
N LEU A 11 -40.21 -29.89 -20.13
CA LEU A 11 -38.76 -30.11 -20.22
C LEU A 11 -38.00 -28.79 -20.49
N MET A 12 -38.34 -27.72 -19.76
CA MET A 12 -37.42 -26.60 -19.59
C MET A 12 -36.29 -27.05 -18.67
N VAL A 13 -35.26 -27.61 -19.32
CA VAL A 13 -33.98 -27.98 -18.74
C VAL A 13 -33.51 -26.86 -17.82
N ALA A 14 -33.56 -27.09 -16.51
CA ALA A 14 -32.89 -26.25 -15.53
C ALA A 14 -31.39 -26.38 -15.79
N ALA A 15 -30.84 -25.48 -16.59
CA ALA A 15 -29.41 -25.38 -16.76
C ALA A 15 -28.78 -25.17 -15.37
N PRO A 16 -27.76 -25.95 -14.98
CA PRO A 16 -27.08 -25.70 -13.72
C PRO A 16 -26.43 -24.32 -13.82
N ALA A 17 -27.00 -23.35 -13.12
CA ALA A 17 -26.37 -22.06 -12.91
C ALA A 17 -25.02 -22.34 -12.24
N ARG A 18 -23.92 -22.09 -12.95
CA ARG A 18 -22.59 -22.18 -12.36
C ARG A 18 -22.51 -21.09 -11.31
N ALA A 19 -22.52 -21.47 -10.03
CA ALA A 19 -22.38 -20.54 -8.94
C ALA A 19 -21.05 -19.80 -9.07
N GLN A 20 -21.13 -18.49 -9.29
CA GLN A 20 -19.98 -17.59 -9.23
C GLN A 20 -19.71 -17.26 -7.76
N LEU A 21 -18.47 -17.43 -7.33
CA LEU A 21 -18.08 -17.07 -5.97
C LEU A 21 -17.78 -15.58 -5.95
N LYS A 22 -18.54 -14.81 -5.16
CA LYS A 22 -18.38 -13.36 -5.04
C LYS A 22 -18.20 -12.93 -3.59
N LYS A 23 -17.29 -11.99 -3.34
CA LYS A 23 -17.12 -11.34 -2.03
C LYS A 23 -16.70 -9.89 -2.19
N THR A 24 -17.22 -9.02 -1.34
CA THR A 24 -16.79 -7.64 -1.21
C THR A 24 -15.88 -7.50 0.01
N LEU A 25 -14.72 -6.87 -0.18
CA LEU A 25 -13.71 -6.62 0.85
C LEU A 25 -13.58 -5.11 1.05
N HIS A 26 -13.49 -4.69 2.32
CA HIS A 26 -13.27 -3.30 2.69
C HIS A 26 -11.97 -3.16 3.48
N GLN A 27 -11.18 -2.13 3.16
CA GLN A 27 -10.03 -1.73 3.97
C GLN A 27 -10.03 -0.20 4.13
N THR A 28 -9.55 0.27 5.27
CA THR A 28 -9.41 1.69 5.57
C THR A 28 -7.97 1.93 6.01
N PHE A 29 -7.38 3.02 5.51
CA PHE A 29 -6.01 3.42 5.79
C PHE A 29 -6.00 4.87 6.25
N GLU A 30 -5.39 5.13 7.39
CA GLU A 30 -5.18 6.49 7.87
C GLU A 30 -4.11 7.17 7.03
N VAL A 31 -4.39 8.38 6.56
CA VAL A 31 -3.43 9.17 5.79
C VAL A 31 -2.75 10.15 6.75
N PRO A 32 -1.43 10.11 6.92
CA PRO A 32 -0.73 11.07 7.77
C PRO A 32 -0.95 12.50 7.31
N ASP A 33 -1.08 13.45 8.24
CA ASP A 33 -1.24 14.87 7.91
C ASP A 33 -0.07 15.44 7.12
N SER A 34 1.13 14.87 7.28
CA SER A 34 2.35 15.22 6.55
C SER A 34 2.35 14.74 5.09
N ALA A 35 1.46 13.81 4.71
CA ALA A 35 1.40 13.30 3.35
C ALA A 35 0.83 14.36 2.41
N THR A 36 1.67 14.81 1.48
CA THR A 36 1.30 15.76 0.43
C THR A 36 1.03 15.08 -0.90
N CYS A 37 1.48 13.83 -1.05
CA CYS A 37 1.35 13.01 -2.25
C CYS A 37 0.84 11.60 -1.91
N LEU A 38 -0.12 11.11 -2.67
CA LEU A 38 -0.60 9.72 -2.66
C LEU A 38 -0.11 9.02 -3.93
N ILE A 39 0.40 7.80 -3.78
CA ILE A 39 0.90 6.99 -4.89
C ILE A 39 0.24 5.61 -4.83
N PHE A 40 -0.44 5.22 -5.90
CA PHE A 40 -1.11 3.92 -5.98
C PHE A 40 -0.31 2.96 -6.87
N GLN A 41 0.18 1.87 -6.28
CA GLN A 41 0.91 0.80 -6.98
C GLN A 41 -0.01 -0.43 -7.08
N LEU A 42 -0.80 -0.43 -8.13
CA LEU A 42 -1.94 -1.33 -8.29
C LEU A 42 -1.61 -2.52 -9.20
N TYR A 43 -2.23 -3.67 -8.94
CA TYR A 43 -2.09 -4.84 -9.80
C TYR A 43 -2.79 -4.62 -11.14
N ALA A 44 -2.03 -4.65 -12.24
CA ALA A 44 -2.52 -4.27 -13.56
C ALA A 44 -3.67 -5.14 -14.13
N GLY A 45 -3.94 -6.31 -13.55
CA GLY A 45 -5.03 -7.20 -13.99
C GLY A 45 -6.40 -6.85 -13.41
N ASP A 46 -6.49 -5.92 -12.47
CA ASP A 46 -7.74 -5.49 -11.84
C ASP A 46 -8.29 -4.23 -12.52
N THR A 47 -9.59 -3.97 -12.32
CA THR A 47 -10.24 -2.72 -12.74
C THR A 47 -10.32 -1.76 -11.55
N TYR A 48 -10.00 -0.47 -11.76
CA TYR A 48 -9.94 0.52 -10.69
C TYR A 48 -10.76 1.78 -10.98
N SER A 49 -11.50 2.26 -9.98
CA SER A 49 -12.00 3.63 -9.91
C SER A 49 -11.41 4.33 -8.68
N ILE A 50 -11.03 5.61 -8.83
CA ILE A 50 -10.53 6.43 -7.72
C ILE A 50 -11.42 7.66 -7.62
N GLU A 51 -12.07 7.82 -6.47
CA GLU A 51 -13.13 8.81 -6.24
C GLU A 51 -12.81 9.64 -4.99
N PRO A 52 -12.97 10.97 -5.02
CA PRO A 52 -12.83 11.78 -3.82
C PRO A 52 -14.02 11.57 -2.87
N TRP A 53 -13.79 11.62 -1.56
CA TRP A 53 -14.84 11.59 -0.53
C TRP A 53 -14.53 12.53 0.64
N ALA A 54 -15.58 12.89 1.39
CA ALA A 54 -15.49 13.78 2.55
C ALA A 54 -14.97 13.03 3.79
N GLY A 55 -13.71 12.63 3.77
CA GLY A 55 -13.02 11.95 4.86
C GLY A 55 -11.52 12.22 4.86
N ASN A 56 -10.84 11.85 5.94
CA ASN A 56 -9.38 11.99 6.10
C ASN A 56 -8.61 10.69 5.84
N ASN A 57 -9.31 9.59 5.59
CA ASN A 57 -8.74 8.27 5.36
C ASN A 57 -8.89 7.86 3.88
N ILE A 58 -8.08 6.91 3.45
CA ILE A 58 -8.32 6.18 2.20
C ILE A 58 -9.17 4.96 2.53
N MET A 59 -10.22 4.72 1.75
CA MET A 59 -11.01 3.49 1.84
C MET A 59 -10.95 2.75 0.52
N THR A 60 -10.83 1.43 0.56
CA THR A 60 -10.91 0.57 -0.63
C THR A 60 -12.07 -0.38 -0.50
N GLU A 61 -12.88 -0.49 -1.55
CA GLU A 61 -13.86 -1.55 -1.74
C GLU A 61 -13.41 -2.44 -2.90
N SER A 62 -13.11 -3.71 -2.63
CA SER A 62 -12.74 -4.68 -3.66
C SER A 62 -13.85 -5.71 -3.84
N GLN A 63 -14.46 -5.73 -5.01
CA GLN A 63 -15.43 -6.75 -5.40
C GLN A 63 -14.70 -7.85 -6.16
N VAL A 64 -14.58 -9.02 -5.53
CA VAL A 64 -13.85 -10.16 -6.05
C VAL A 64 -14.83 -11.21 -6.54
N SER A 65 -14.65 -11.64 -7.78
CA SER A 65 -15.40 -12.73 -8.40
C SER A 65 -14.43 -13.83 -8.87
N VAL A 66 -14.71 -15.09 -8.52
CA VAL A 66 -13.92 -16.24 -8.98
C VAL A 66 -14.82 -17.27 -9.65
N PHE A 67 -14.40 -17.72 -10.82
CA PHE A 67 -15.08 -18.70 -11.66
C PHE A 67 -14.32 -20.03 -11.68
N SER A 68 -15.05 -21.13 -11.78
CA SER A 68 -14.48 -22.49 -11.91
C SER A 68 -13.55 -22.87 -10.76
N SER A 69 -13.89 -22.45 -9.53
CA SER A 69 -13.15 -22.77 -8.31
C SER A 69 -14.08 -23.32 -7.23
N THR A 70 -13.52 -23.92 -6.18
CA THR A 70 -14.28 -24.35 -5.00
C THR A 70 -14.32 -23.23 -3.97
N GLN A 71 -15.34 -23.24 -3.10
CA GLN A 71 -15.47 -22.27 -2.00
C GLN A 71 -14.21 -22.25 -1.12
N SER A 72 -13.67 -23.42 -0.77
CA SER A 72 -12.46 -23.52 0.06
C SER A 72 -11.22 -22.88 -0.59
N VAL A 73 -11.05 -22.99 -1.91
CA VAL A 73 -9.95 -22.30 -2.61
C VAL A 73 -10.20 -20.80 -2.60
N PHE A 74 -11.43 -20.35 -2.85
CA PHE A 74 -11.78 -18.93 -2.81
C PHE A 74 -11.52 -18.29 -1.44
N ASP A 75 -11.97 -18.94 -0.37
CA ASP A 75 -11.75 -18.48 1.00
C ASP A 75 -10.26 -18.41 1.33
N HIS A 76 -9.49 -19.44 0.93
CA HIS A 76 -8.04 -19.44 1.11
C HIS A 76 -7.33 -18.27 0.42
N LEU A 77 -7.73 -17.91 -0.80
CA LEU A 77 -7.17 -16.76 -1.52
C LEU A 77 -7.43 -15.43 -0.78
N ILE A 78 -8.64 -15.28 -0.23
CA ILE A 78 -9.02 -14.09 0.54
C ILE A 78 -8.25 -14.04 1.87
N GLU A 79 -8.21 -15.15 2.60
CA GLU A 79 -7.54 -15.27 3.90
C GLU A 79 -6.04 -14.98 3.81
N ASN A 80 -5.38 -15.50 2.77
CA ASN A 80 -3.97 -15.20 2.48
C ASN A 80 -3.70 -13.75 2.07
N GLY A 81 -4.75 -12.93 1.90
CA GLY A 81 -4.61 -11.52 1.62
C GLY A 81 -4.30 -11.20 0.16
N ARG A 82 -4.55 -12.11 -0.79
CA ARG A 82 -4.28 -11.91 -2.23
C ARG A 82 -4.83 -10.59 -2.80
N TYR A 83 -5.98 -10.16 -2.29
CA TYR A 83 -6.68 -8.94 -2.72
C TYR A 83 -6.51 -7.77 -1.76
N LYS A 84 -5.62 -7.89 -0.77
CA LYS A 84 -5.36 -6.81 0.20
C LYS A 84 -4.43 -5.76 -0.41
N PHE A 85 -4.53 -4.56 0.12
CA PHE A 85 -3.55 -3.51 -0.05
C PHE A 85 -2.70 -3.34 1.21
N GLU A 86 -1.44 -2.94 1.00
CA GLU A 86 -0.51 -2.49 2.01
C GLU A 86 -0.27 -0.99 1.88
N ALA A 87 -0.22 -0.31 3.02
CA ALA A 87 0.14 1.10 3.09
C ALA A 87 1.62 1.24 3.48
N HIS A 88 2.32 2.16 2.84
CA HIS A 88 3.65 2.58 3.25
C HIS A 88 3.72 4.09 3.37
N GLU A 89 4.12 4.54 4.55
CA GLU A 89 4.33 5.94 4.89
C GLU A 89 5.77 6.35 4.56
N GLY A 90 5.89 7.43 3.80
CA GLY A 90 7.14 8.16 3.60
C GLY A 90 7.10 9.52 4.32
N ARG A 91 8.11 10.34 4.08
CA ARG A 91 8.21 11.67 4.71
C ARG A 91 7.05 12.60 4.29
N ASP A 92 6.78 12.64 3.00
CA ASP A 92 5.80 13.50 2.32
C ASP A 92 4.86 12.71 1.40
N THR A 93 5.08 11.40 1.29
CA THR A 93 4.32 10.48 0.44
C THR A 93 3.58 9.45 1.29
N PHE A 94 2.38 9.10 0.87
CA PHE A 94 1.69 7.90 1.31
C PHE A 94 1.47 7.00 0.10
N SER A 95 1.90 5.75 0.17
CA SER A 95 1.74 4.81 -0.94
C SER A 95 0.84 3.65 -0.56
N LEU A 96 -0.03 3.26 -1.48
CA LEU A 96 -0.90 2.10 -1.35
C LEU A 96 -0.56 1.09 -2.45
N THR A 97 -0.09 -0.08 -2.04
CA THR A 97 0.43 -1.12 -2.92
C THR A 97 -0.43 -2.38 -2.83
N SER A 98 -0.70 -3.05 -3.95
CA SER A 98 -1.30 -4.38 -3.91
C SER A 98 -0.37 -5.37 -3.19
N PHE A 99 -0.89 -6.09 -2.20
CA PHE A 99 -0.12 -7.06 -1.39
C PHE A 99 0.55 -8.14 -2.24
N ASP A 100 -0.17 -8.67 -3.23
CA ASP A 100 0.34 -9.63 -4.21
C ASP A 100 0.39 -8.96 -5.60
N PRO A 101 1.54 -8.37 -6.00
CA PRO A 101 1.68 -7.67 -7.28
C PRO A 101 1.89 -8.61 -8.48
N ARG A 102 2.06 -9.93 -8.26
CA ARG A 102 2.38 -10.91 -9.32
C ARG A 102 1.44 -12.12 -9.30
N ARG A 103 0.20 -11.88 -8.87
CA ARG A 103 -0.88 -12.86 -8.70
C ARG A 103 -0.75 -14.07 -9.63
N LEU A 104 -0.34 -15.20 -9.06
CA LEU A 104 -0.19 -16.45 -9.81
C LEU A 104 -1.55 -16.97 -10.26
N THR A 105 -1.58 -17.66 -11.40
CA THR A 105 -2.78 -18.33 -11.91
C THR A 105 -3.30 -19.38 -10.94
N ILE A 106 -4.61 -19.37 -10.68
CA ILE A 106 -5.27 -20.34 -9.82
C ILE A 106 -5.56 -21.62 -10.63
N ARG A 107 -5.05 -22.76 -10.14
CA ARG A 107 -5.34 -24.09 -10.70
C ARG A 107 -6.07 -24.92 -9.66
N ALA A 108 -7.28 -25.36 -9.98
CA ALA A 108 -8.10 -26.21 -9.12
C ALA A 108 -8.53 -27.47 -9.88
N ALA A 109 -8.16 -28.64 -9.37
CA ALA A 109 -8.56 -29.94 -9.91
C ALA A 109 -8.34 -30.11 -11.44
N GLY A 110 -7.23 -29.56 -11.98
CA GLY A 110 -6.90 -29.65 -13.40
C GLY A 110 -7.60 -28.61 -14.30
N MET A 111 -8.48 -27.77 -13.74
CA MET A 111 -9.05 -26.62 -14.44
C MET A 111 -8.38 -25.32 -14.00
N GLN A 112 -8.28 -24.37 -14.93
CA GLN A 112 -7.87 -23.01 -14.64
C GLN A 112 -9.09 -22.23 -14.11
N ALA A 113 -8.94 -21.63 -12.93
CA ALA A 113 -9.93 -20.70 -12.42
C ALA A 113 -9.63 -19.29 -12.93
N PHE A 114 -10.68 -18.51 -13.14
CA PHE A 114 -10.60 -17.13 -13.59
C PHE A 114 -11.04 -16.21 -12.46
N GLU A 115 -10.36 -15.09 -12.29
CA GLU A 115 -10.70 -14.06 -11.31
C GLU A 115 -11.01 -12.75 -12.03
N GLU A 116 -12.01 -12.04 -11.52
CA GLU A 116 -12.37 -10.68 -11.92
C GLU A 116 -12.46 -9.84 -10.65
N VAL A 117 -11.71 -8.75 -10.60
CA VAL A 117 -11.60 -7.90 -9.42
C VAL A 117 -11.82 -6.45 -9.85
N GLU A 118 -12.83 -5.84 -9.26
CA GLU A 118 -13.15 -4.42 -9.40
C GLU A 118 -12.89 -3.73 -8.07
N VAL A 119 -12.12 -2.64 -8.09
CA VAL A 119 -11.70 -1.93 -6.89
C VAL A 119 -12.10 -0.46 -7.00
N ARG A 120 -12.84 0.02 -6.00
CA ARG A 120 -13.13 1.44 -5.80
C ARG A 120 -12.27 1.96 -4.67
N ILE A 121 -11.50 3.01 -4.94
CA ILE A 121 -10.60 3.66 -3.99
C ILE A 121 -11.16 5.05 -3.69
N PHE A 122 -11.60 5.26 -2.46
CA PHE A 122 -12.07 6.55 -1.98
C PHE A 122 -10.91 7.29 -1.31
N ILE A 123 -10.58 8.49 -1.82
CA ILE A 123 -9.46 9.31 -1.33
C ILE A 123 -9.96 10.63 -0.74
N PRO A 124 -9.26 11.22 0.25
CA PRO A 124 -9.65 12.50 0.80
C PRO A 124 -9.79 13.58 -0.29
N ASP A 125 -10.86 14.37 -0.22
CA ASP A 125 -11.15 15.47 -1.13
C ASP A 125 -10.15 16.64 -1.06
N SER A 126 -9.14 16.56 -0.19
CA SER A 126 -8.00 17.48 -0.15
C SER A 126 -6.94 17.16 -1.21
N PHE A 127 -7.00 15.99 -1.83
CA PHE A 127 -6.09 15.58 -2.91
C PHE A 127 -6.72 15.77 -4.30
N ARG A 128 -5.90 16.12 -5.28
CA ARG A 128 -6.28 16.28 -6.69
C ARG A 128 -5.42 15.37 -7.55
N LYS A 129 -5.97 14.85 -8.65
CA LYS A 129 -5.22 14.02 -9.60
C LYS A 129 -4.07 14.84 -10.17
N ALA A 130 -2.84 14.35 -10.00
CA ALA A 130 -1.61 14.97 -10.49
C ALA A 130 -0.94 14.14 -11.60
N GLY A 131 -1.26 12.86 -11.66
CA GLY A 131 -0.84 11.93 -12.71
C GLY A 131 -1.70 10.67 -12.68
N ASP A 132 -1.36 9.68 -13.50
CA ASP A 132 -2.00 8.37 -13.39
C ASP A 132 -1.56 7.72 -12.09
N TYR A 133 -2.54 7.36 -11.26
CA TYR A 133 -2.31 6.77 -9.94
C TYR A 133 -1.50 7.66 -8.97
N VAL A 134 -1.41 8.97 -9.24
CA VAL A 134 -0.72 9.94 -8.39
C VAL A 134 -1.66 11.11 -8.08
N TYR A 135 -1.78 11.42 -6.80
CA TYR A 135 -2.64 12.51 -6.31
C TYR A 135 -1.86 13.39 -5.34
N SER A 136 -2.01 14.70 -5.44
CA SER A 136 -1.30 15.65 -4.58
C SER A 136 -2.24 16.67 -3.97
N ARG A 137 -1.89 17.18 -2.79
CA ARG A 137 -2.55 18.36 -2.25
C ARG A 137 -2.22 19.57 -3.14
N PRO A 138 -3.21 20.41 -3.49
CA PRO A 138 -2.92 21.70 -4.09
C PRO A 138 -1.96 22.46 -3.18
N LYS A 139 -0.90 23.04 -3.74
CA LYS A 139 0.00 23.90 -2.99
C LYS A 139 -0.85 25.06 -2.46
N GLN A 140 -1.09 25.08 -1.15
CA GLN A 140 -1.98 26.06 -0.52
C GLN A 140 -1.41 27.46 -0.81
N GLU A 141 -2.07 28.21 -1.69
CA GLU A 141 -1.80 29.63 -1.83
C GLU A 141 -2.19 30.26 -0.50
N VAL A 142 -1.19 30.76 0.24
CA VAL A 142 -1.43 31.52 1.47
C VAL A 142 -2.33 32.69 1.09
N PRO A 143 -3.48 32.90 1.77
CA PRO A 143 -4.37 34.01 1.47
C PRO A 143 -3.59 35.32 1.44
N ALA A 144 -3.70 36.07 0.34
CA ALA A 144 -3.01 37.35 0.14
C ALA A 144 -3.31 38.37 1.26
N GLU A 145 -4.40 38.17 2.02
CA GLU A 145 -4.77 38.99 3.19
C GLU A 145 -3.75 38.93 4.35
N LEU A 146 -2.90 37.90 4.42
CA LEU A 146 -1.81 37.81 5.41
C LEU A 146 -0.48 38.40 4.91
N VAL A 147 -0.38 38.78 3.63
CA VAL A 147 0.83 39.40 3.04
C VAL A 147 0.80 40.94 3.13
N GLY A 148 -0.30 41.52 3.65
CA GLY A 148 -0.56 42.97 3.65
C GLY A 148 -0.44 43.73 4.97
N LYS A 149 0.13 43.16 6.05
CA LYS A 149 0.51 43.96 7.23
C LYS A 149 2.02 44.14 7.26
N ALA A 150 2.43 45.36 6.94
CA ALA A 150 3.82 45.81 6.91
C ALA A 150 4.62 45.32 8.12
N PRO A 151 5.90 44.94 7.95
CA PRO A 151 6.79 44.69 9.07
C PRO A 151 6.85 45.95 9.95
N LEU A 152 6.66 45.78 11.26
CA LEU A 152 6.94 46.82 12.24
C LEU A 152 8.33 47.42 11.97
N PRO A 153 8.49 48.75 12.06
CA PRO A 153 9.77 49.38 11.77
C PRO A 153 10.83 48.81 12.71
N ARG A 154 11.86 48.17 12.14
CA ARG A 154 13.04 47.72 12.87
C ARG A 154 13.63 48.94 13.58
N LYS A 155 13.47 48.98 14.91
CA LYS A 155 14.21 49.90 15.77
C LYS A 155 15.69 49.64 15.49
N LYS A 156 16.37 50.71 15.06
CA LYS A 156 17.79 50.79 14.71
C LYS A 156 18.64 50.05 15.75
N LEU A 157 19.11 48.86 15.43
CA LEU A 157 20.18 48.17 16.17
C LEU A 157 21.45 48.27 15.30
N GLU A 158 21.96 49.49 15.19
CA GLU A 158 23.33 49.75 14.74
C GLU A 158 24.21 49.84 15.99
N ARG A 159 24.79 48.70 16.36
CA ARG A 159 26.07 48.53 17.07
C ARG A 159 26.29 47.02 17.24
N GLU A 160 27.54 46.57 17.13
CA GLU A 160 27.99 45.17 17.25
C GLU A 160 27.97 44.27 16.00
N LYS A 161 28.39 44.78 14.83
CA LYS A 161 28.91 43.89 13.75
C LYS A 161 30.32 44.24 13.26
N GLY A 162 31.04 45.09 14.00
CA GLY A 162 32.45 45.39 13.72
C GLY A 162 33.45 44.47 14.43
N GLU A 163 33.09 43.89 15.58
CA GLU A 163 34.08 43.28 16.48
C GLU A 163 34.24 41.75 16.35
N VAL A 164 33.27 41.05 15.74
CA VAL A 164 33.29 39.57 15.70
C VAL A 164 34.16 39.02 14.56
N SER A 165 34.59 39.86 13.61
CA SER A 165 35.38 39.40 12.45
C SER A 165 36.89 39.34 12.69
N GLU A 166 37.40 39.98 13.74
CA GLU A 166 38.82 39.88 14.14
C GLU A 166 39.08 38.70 15.10
N ALA A 167 38.18 38.45 16.05
CA ALA A 167 38.33 37.36 17.02
C ALA A 167 38.26 35.94 16.40
N LEU A 168 37.71 35.80 15.18
CA LEU A 168 37.66 34.51 14.49
C LEU A 168 38.87 34.26 13.56
N LYS A 169 39.69 35.28 13.30
CA LYS A 169 40.90 35.13 12.46
C LYS A 169 42.13 34.72 13.27
N GLU A 170 42.12 34.92 14.59
CA GLU A 170 43.23 34.56 15.48
C GLU A 170 43.23 33.08 15.90
N SER A 171 42.13 32.34 15.68
CA SER A 171 42.03 30.91 16.05
C SER A 171 42.45 29.94 14.94
N LEU A 172 42.96 30.43 13.79
CA LEU A 172 43.26 29.62 12.61
C LEU A 172 44.76 29.54 12.24
N GLU A 173 45.67 30.06 13.06
CA GLU A 173 47.13 29.90 12.85
C GLU A 173 47.78 28.87 13.79
N ALA A 174 47.60 27.58 13.44
CA ALA A 174 48.55 26.44 13.53
C ALA A 174 49.09 25.96 14.92
N PRO A 175 49.80 24.80 15.04
CA PRO A 175 50.09 23.73 14.07
C PRO A 175 49.80 22.27 14.54
N THR A 176 49.63 21.41 13.53
CA THR A 176 50.13 20.03 13.35
C THR A 176 50.76 19.30 14.54
N ASP A 177 50.17 18.15 14.96
CA ASP A 177 50.94 16.90 15.12
C ASP A 177 50.06 15.65 15.27
N SER A 178 50.65 14.50 14.92
CA SER A 178 50.27 13.12 15.30
C SER A 178 49.17 12.38 14.53
N LEU A 179 49.67 11.62 13.55
CA LEU A 179 49.20 10.30 13.12
C LEU A 179 48.87 9.38 14.31
N GLU A 180 47.72 8.69 14.27
CA GLU A 180 47.68 7.29 14.70
C GLU A 180 46.55 6.51 14.00
N GLN A 181 46.97 5.41 13.37
CA GLN A 181 46.15 4.44 12.66
C GLN A 181 45.32 3.64 13.66
N GLN A 182 44.00 3.56 13.44
CA GLN A 182 43.17 2.54 14.09
C GLN A 182 42.87 1.41 13.10
N PRO A 183 43.13 0.14 13.45
CA PRO A 183 42.90 -0.99 12.57
C PRO A 183 41.42 -1.37 12.45
N LEU A 184 41.07 -1.78 11.23
CA LEU A 184 39.78 -2.32 10.81
C LEU A 184 39.49 -3.64 11.54
N VAL A 185 38.58 -3.62 12.50
CA VAL A 185 38.07 -4.86 13.13
C VAL A 185 36.99 -5.46 12.24
N VAL A 186 37.35 -6.55 11.57
CA VAL A 186 36.44 -7.42 10.80
C VAL A 186 35.64 -8.28 11.78
N PRO A 187 34.29 -8.31 11.71
CA PRO A 187 33.49 -9.22 12.53
C PRO A 187 33.61 -10.67 12.01
N PRO A 188 33.66 -11.68 12.89
CA PRO A 188 33.80 -13.08 12.50
C PRO A 188 32.55 -13.62 11.79
N SER A 189 32.79 -14.39 10.72
CA SER A 189 31.80 -15.23 10.05
C SER A 189 31.41 -16.41 10.93
N ASP A 190 30.26 -16.32 11.58
CA ASP A 190 29.65 -17.46 12.25
C ASP A 190 29.00 -18.40 11.22
N THR A 191 29.68 -19.53 11.03
CA THR A 191 29.19 -20.70 10.31
C THR A 191 28.25 -21.46 11.24
N ALA A 192 26.93 -21.26 11.09
CA ALA A 192 25.94 -22.03 11.83
C ALA A 192 25.72 -23.39 11.16
N THR A 193 26.29 -24.42 11.80
CA THR A 193 26.06 -25.86 11.60
C THR A 193 24.58 -26.21 11.62
N ILE A 194 24.09 -26.80 10.52
CA ILE A 194 22.75 -27.36 10.40
C ILE A 194 22.70 -28.69 11.17
N ALA A 195 21.95 -28.74 12.27
CA ALA A 195 21.60 -29.99 12.95
C ALA A 195 20.46 -30.72 12.22
N PRO A 196 20.46 -32.06 12.18
CA PRO A 196 19.42 -32.84 11.50
C PRO A 196 18.12 -32.90 12.31
N VAL A 197 17.01 -32.62 11.64
CA VAL A 197 15.64 -32.69 12.17
C VAL A 197 15.25 -34.14 12.44
N GLU A 198 15.02 -34.44 13.72
CA GLU A 198 14.56 -35.74 14.21
C GLU A 198 13.06 -35.95 13.90
N LYS A 199 12.74 -37.01 13.15
CA LYS A 199 11.38 -37.39 12.78
C LYS A 199 10.62 -37.92 14.00
N ARG A 200 9.71 -37.12 14.55
CA ARG A 200 8.76 -37.56 15.60
C ARG A 200 7.54 -38.25 14.97
N THR A 201 7.50 -39.58 15.08
CA THR A 201 6.37 -40.45 14.77
C THR A 201 5.19 -40.17 15.71
N ARG A 202 4.06 -39.72 15.16
CA ARG A 202 2.78 -39.62 15.89
C ARG A 202 2.18 -41.02 16.05
N ARG A 203 2.12 -41.49 17.30
CA ARG A 203 1.41 -42.70 17.73
C ARG A 203 -0.09 -42.38 17.82
N LYS A 204 -0.92 -43.02 17.01
CA LYS A 204 -2.38 -43.09 17.20
C LYS A 204 -2.68 -43.80 18.52
N LYS A 205 -3.56 -43.23 19.34
CA LYS A 205 -4.37 -44.00 20.29
C LYS A 205 -5.83 -43.67 20.00
N ALA A 206 -6.57 -44.71 19.64
CA ALA A 206 -8.01 -44.76 19.68
C ALA A 206 -8.45 -44.98 21.13
N ASN A 207 -9.50 -44.29 21.54
CA ASN A 207 -10.58 -44.82 22.36
C ASN A 207 -11.82 -43.98 22.10
#